data_AF-A0A2V7J0N4-F1
#
_entry.id   AF-A0A2V7J0N4-F1
#
_cell.length_a   1.000
_cell.length_b   1.000
_cell.length_c   1.000
_cell.angle_alpha   90.00
_cell.angle_beta   90.00
_cell.angle_gamma   90.00
#
_symmetry.space_group_name_H-M   'P 1'
#
loop_
_entity.id
_entity.type
_entity.pdbx_description
1 polymer ?
#
loop_
_entity_poly.entity_id
_entity_poly.type
_entity_poly.pdbx_seq_one_letter_code
_entity_poly.pdbx_strand_id
1 'polypeptide(L)'
;EASATGGKLEWVQHCPDGRNASSSAVCAGGKFTFHGTVTAGTYAEGSRGTNCRTWSGTGTSKETGARSFTVQQACDGGEPGRGVDYIEVTIDGYQNSGYLTGGNIQLHRSSS
;
A
#
# COMPACT_ATOMS: atom_id res chain seq x y z
N GLU A 1 7.67 -5.20 1.14
CA GLU A 1 8.93 -4.87 0.43
C GLU A 1 8.66 -4.80 -1.07
N ALA A 2 9.34 -3.91 -1.79
CA ALA A 2 9.21 -3.80 -3.24
C ALA A 2 10.54 -3.34 -3.85
N SER A 3 10.88 -3.88 -5.01
CA SER A 3 12.06 -3.55 -5.79
C SER A 3 11.81 -3.78 -7.28
N ALA A 4 12.80 -3.45 -8.12
CA ALA A 4 12.74 -3.70 -9.56
C ALA A 4 12.56 -5.20 -9.91
N THR A 5 12.99 -6.13 -9.04
CA THR A 5 12.87 -7.58 -9.26
C THR A 5 11.60 -8.18 -8.66
N GLY A 6 10.77 -7.39 -7.99
CA GLY A 6 9.51 -7.82 -7.37
C GLY A 6 9.47 -7.53 -5.88
N GLY A 7 8.74 -8.35 -5.12
CA GLY A 7 8.51 -8.15 -3.69
C GLY A 7 7.13 -8.61 -3.25
N LYS A 8 6.76 -8.25 -2.02
CA LYS A 8 5.51 -8.64 -1.39
C LYS A 8 4.84 -7.45 -0.70
N LEU A 9 3.52 -7.41 -0.79
CA LEU A 9 2.65 -6.50 -0.06
C LEU A 9 1.70 -7.31 0.81
N GLU A 10 1.59 -6.95 2.08
CA GLU A 10 0.46 -7.36 2.91
C GLU A 10 -0.32 -6.11 3.28
N TRP A 11 -1.63 -6.15 3.08
CA TRP A 11 -2.53 -5.05 3.40
C TRP A 11 -3.71 -5.55 4.22
N VAL A 12 -3.88 -4.99 5.40
CA VAL A 12 -4.98 -5.34 6.31
C VAL A 12 -5.91 -4.15 6.47
N GLN A 13 -7.16 -4.32 6.06
CA GLN A 13 -8.21 -3.33 6.29
C GLN A 13 -9.01 -3.70 7.54
N HIS A 14 -8.97 -2.82 8.54
CA HIS A 14 -9.86 -2.88 9.70
C HIS A 14 -10.97 -1.84 9.56
N CYS A 15 -12.23 -2.29 9.57
CA CYS A 15 -13.38 -1.41 9.68
C CYS A 15 -13.90 -1.47 11.13
N PRO A 16 -13.86 -0.39 11.91
CA PRO A 16 -14.37 -0.41 13.28
C PRO A 16 -15.84 -0.85 13.30
N ASP A 17 -16.17 -1.81 14.16
CA ASP A 17 -17.50 -2.40 14.23
C ASP A 17 -18.57 -1.33 14.51
N GLY A 18 -19.50 -1.16 13.57
CA GLY A 18 -20.79 -0.50 13.85
C GLY A 18 -20.90 1.02 13.65
N ARG A 19 -19.85 1.76 13.24
CA ARG A 19 -20.05 3.13 12.72
C ARG A 19 -20.02 3.11 11.20
N ASN A 20 -21.17 2.74 10.62
CA ASN A 20 -21.52 2.82 9.20
C ASN A 20 -20.39 2.41 8.24
N ALA A 21 -20.24 1.09 8.02
CA ALA A 21 -19.48 0.55 6.89
C ALA A 21 -19.92 1.17 5.53
N SER A 22 -21.13 1.73 5.47
CA SER A 22 -21.73 2.44 4.35
C SER A 22 -21.39 3.94 4.23
N SER A 23 -20.78 4.60 5.23
CA SER A 23 -20.45 6.03 5.15
C SER A 23 -18.97 6.33 4.86
N SER A 24 -18.10 5.32 4.92
CA SER A 24 -16.70 5.45 4.50
C SER A 24 -16.49 4.64 3.24
N ALA A 25 -16.17 5.32 2.13
CA ALA A 25 -15.82 4.66 0.86
C ALA A 25 -14.72 3.59 1.04
N VAL A 26 -13.85 3.78 2.03
CA VAL A 26 -12.78 2.85 2.39
C VAL A 26 -13.32 1.53 2.99
N CYS A 27 -14.45 1.56 3.70
CA CYS A 27 -15.04 0.38 4.35
C CYS A 27 -16.16 -0.30 3.55
N ALA A 28 -16.47 0.18 2.35
CA ALA A 28 -17.44 -0.46 1.47
C ALA A 28 -17.04 -1.91 1.13
N GLY A 29 -15.74 -2.19 1.06
CA GLY A 29 -15.18 -3.54 0.85
C GLY A 29 -15.07 -4.39 2.11
N GLY A 30 -15.47 -3.88 3.28
CA GLY A 30 -15.41 -4.60 4.55
C GLY A 30 -14.00 -4.77 5.15
N LYS A 31 -13.89 -5.66 6.13
CA LYS A 31 -12.61 -6.10 6.72
C LYS A 31 -12.01 -7.18 5.81
N PHE A 32 -10.74 -7.05 5.45
CA PHE A 32 -10.04 -8.07 4.67
C PHE A 32 -8.53 -8.02 4.90
N THR A 33 -7.88 -9.14 4.59
CA THR A 33 -6.42 -9.21 4.48
C THR A 33 -6.06 -9.59 3.05
N PHE A 34 -5.24 -8.76 2.41
CA PHE A 34 -4.77 -8.95 1.05
C PHE A 34 -3.27 -9.26 1.05
N HIS A 35 -2.89 -10.34 0.38
CA HIS A 35 -1.51 -10.72 0.15
C HIS A 35 -1.18 -10.57 -1.34
N GLY A 36 -0.32 -9.60 -1.65
CA GLY A 36 0.11 -9.25 -3.00
C GLY A 36 1.55 -9.62 -3.28
N THR A 37 1.80 -9.98 -4.54
CA THR A 37 3.13 -10.13 -5.13
C THR A 37 3.35 -8.98 -6.09
N VAL A 38 4.45 -8.25 -5.92
CA VAL A 38 4.84 -7.14 -6.80
C VAL A 38 5.31 -7.70 -8.14
N THR A 39 4.79 -7.16 -9.23
CA THR A 39 5.23 -7.53 -10.57
C THR A 39 6.60 -6.88 -10.85
N ALA A 40 7.58 -7.68 -11.25
CA ALA A 40 8.90 -7.19 -11.63
C ALA A 40 8.82 -6.11 -12.72
N GLY A 41 9.68 -5.10 -12.62
CA GLY A 41 9.71 -3.96 -13.55
C GLY A 41 8.66 -2.88 -13.31
N THR A 42 7.73 -3.06 -12.35
CA THR A 42 6.71 -2.03 -12.03
C THR A 42 7.16 -1.03 -10.97
N TYR A 43 8.24 -1.34 -10.24
CA TYR A 43 8.78 -0.46 -9.23
C TYR A 43 9.47 0.75 -9.88
N ALA A 44 8.99 1.96 -9.54
CA ALA A 44 9.48 3.21 -10.12
C ALA A 44 9.43 4.35 -9.10
N GLU A 45 10.02 5.49 -9.47
CA GLU A 45 9.84 6.75 -8.75
C GLU A 45 8.36 7.18 -8.78
N GLY A 46 7.86 7.59 -7.61
CA GLY A 46 6.49 8.04 -7.45
C GLY A 46 6.33 9.52 -7.82
N SER A 47 5.14 9.92 -8.29
CA SER A 47 4.91 11.30 -8.76
C SER A 47 4.93 12.39 -7.68
N ARG A 48 5.02 12.05 -6.38
CA ARG A 48 5.07 13.01 -5.27
C ARG A 48 6.49 13.46 -4.87
N GLY A 49 7.53 12.85 -5.44
CA GLY A 49 8.92 13.25 -5.21
C GLY A 49 9.90 12.09 -5.22
N THR A 50 11.19 12.41 -5.17
CA THR A 50 12.29 11.44 -5.25
C THR A 50 12.36 10.47 -4.06
N ASN A 51 11.71 10.82 -2.94
CA ASN A 51 11.53 9.99 -1.75
C ASN A 51 10.29 9.07 -1.83
N CYS A 52 9.50 9.16 -2.91
CA CYS A 52 8.31 8.35 -3.11
C CYS A 52 8.53 7.27 -4.16
N ARG A 53 7.86 6.13 -3.99
CA ARG A 53 7.90 5.01 -4.93
C ARG A 53 6.49 4.52 -5.26
N THR A 54 6.33 4.02 -6.48
CA THR A 54 5.13 3.33 -6.94
C THR A 54 5.50 1.94 -7.41
N TRP A 55 4.57 1.00 -7.27
CA TRP A 55 4.67 -0.34 -7.84
C TRP A 55 3.29 -0.96 -7.95
N SER A 56 3.17 -1.99 -8.79
CA SER A 56 1.92 -2.71 -8.98
C SER A 56 2.12 -4.21 -8.93
N GLY A 57 1.03 -4.94 -8.78
CA GLY A 57 1.09 -6.39 -8.80
C GLY A 57 -0.28 -7.03 -8.73
N THR A 58 -0.27 -8.31 -8.42
CA THR A 58 -1.48 -9.10 -8.22
C THR A 58 -1.41 -9.80 -6.88
N GLY A 59 -2.57 -10.05 -6.29
CA GLY A 59 -2.66 -10.74 -5.02
C GLY A 59 -4.02 -11.36 -4.82
N THR A 60 -4.22 -11.91 -3.64
CA THR A 60 -5.48 -12.50 -3.24
C THR A 60 -5.87 -12.04 -1.84
N SER A 61 -7.17 -11.90 -1.60
CA SER A 61 -7.76 -11.91 -0.27
C SER A 61 -8.72 -13.09 -0.16
N LYS A 62 -9.02 -13.53 1.07
CA LYS A 62 -10.02 -14.60 1.27
C LYS A 62 -11.42 -14.12 0.95
N GLU A 63 -11.67 -12.82 1.12
CA GLU A 63 -12.98 -12.19 1.04
C GLU A 63 -13.34 -11.78 -0.39
N THR A 64 -12.37 -11.30 -1.17
CA THR A 64 -12.59 -10.73 -2.51
C THR A 64 -11.91 -11.50 -3.64
N GLY A 65 -11.09 -12.52 -3.33
CA GLY A 65 -10.41 -13.36 -4.32
C GLY A 65 -9.19 -12.68 -4.95
N ALA A 66 -8.83 -13.10 -6.16
CA ALA A 66 -7.68 -12.56 -6.89
C ALA A 66 -7.96 -11.16 -7.44
N ARG A 67 -7.05 -10.21 -7.20
CA ARG A 67 -7.19 -8.80 -7.56
C ARG A 67 -5.85 -8.20 -7.95
N SER A 68 -5.86 -7.18 -8.80
CA SER A 68 -4.70 -6.33 -9.04
C SER A 68 -4.60 -5.26 -7.95
N PHE A 69 -3.38 -4.83 -7.65
CA PHE A 69 -3.12 -3.70 -6.79
C PHE A 69 -2.11 -2.74 -7.40
N THR A 70 -2.15 -1.49 -6.95
CA THR A 70 -1.14 -0.48 -7.22
C THR A 70 -0.91 0.31 -5.95
N VAL A 71 0.33 0.35 -5.49
CA VAL A 71 0.75 1.36 -4.52
C VAL A 71 1.07 2.60 -5.34
N GLN A 72 0.17 3.58 -5.29
CA GLN A 72 0.30 4.81 -6.06
C GLN A 72 1.50 5.61 -5.56
N GLN A 73 1.68 5.64 -4.24
CA GLN A 73 2.78 6.32 -3.57
C GLN A 73 3.10 5.63 -2.25
N ALA A 74 4.36 5.34 -2.02
CA ALA A 74 4.93 5.09 -0.70
C ALA A 74 6.12 6.04 -0.53
N CYS A 75 5.98 7.01 0.37
CA CYS A 75 6.93 8.09 0.58
C CYS A 75 7.64 7.93 1.91
N ASP A 76 8.96 7.91 1.86
CA ASP A 76 9.85 7.95 3.02
C ASP A 76 10.04 9.41 3.48
N GLY A 77 9.51 9.74 4.65
CA GLY A 77 9.59 11.04 5.29
C GLY A 77 10.76 11.18 6.28
N GLY A 78 11.55 10.11 6.47
CA GLY A 78 12.64 10.04 7.44
C GLY A 78 12.26 9.38 8.77
N GLU A 79 13.24 9.21 9.65
CA GLU A 79 13.06 8.52 10.93
C GLU A 79 12.86 9.50 12.10
N PRO A 80 11.87 9.27 12.99
CA PRO A 80 10.90 8.17 12.96
C PRO A 80 9.82 8.37 11.89
N GLY A 81 9.43 7.29 11.21
CA GLY A 81 8.47 7.29 10.10
C GLY A 81 7.03 7.58 10.52
N ARG A 82 6.70 7.39 11.80
CA ARG A 82 5.37 7.69 12.35
C ARG A 82 4.99 9.15 12.14
N GLY A 83 3.89 9.37 11.44
CA GLY A 83 3.30 10.68 11.18
C GLY A 83 3.95 11.45 10.02
N VAL A 84 4.98 10.89 9.38
CA VAL A 84 5.70 11.53 8.26
C VAL A 84 5.72 10.66 7.01
N ASP A 85 5.85 9.34 7.18
CA ASP A 85 5.78 8.38 6.08
C ASP A 85 4.35 8.25 5.59
N TYR A 86 4.17 8.21 4.28
CA TYR A 86 2.86 8.20 3.65
C TYR A 86 2.73 7.02 2.70
N ILE A 87 1.56 6.37 2.70
CA ILE A 87 1.22 5.33 1.73
C ILE A 87 -0.16 5.56 1.13
N GLU A 88 -0.29 5.26 -0.16
CA GLU A 88 -1.54 5.24 -0.91
C GLU A 88 -1.60 3.97 -1.75
N VAL A 89 -2.68 3.21 -1.59
CA VAL A 89 -2.88 1.93 -2.28
C VAL A 89 -4.27 1.87 -2.92
N THR A 90 -4.32 1.27 -4.10
CA THR A 90 -5.53 0.85 -4.79
C THR A 90 -5.52 -0.67 -4.94
N ILE A 91 -6.61 -1.35 -4.59
CA ILE A 91 -6.82 -2.79 -4.76
C ILE A 91 -8.20 -2.97 -5.43
N ASP A 92 -8.21 -3.14 -6.76
CA ASP A 92 -9.43 -3.32 -7.57
C ASP A 92 -10.66 -2.49 -7.13
N GLY A 93 -10.51 -1.16 -7.17
CA GLY A 93 -11.57 -0.21 -6.81
C GLY A 93 -11.62 0.18 -5.33
N TYR A 94 -11.06 -0.62 -4.42
CA TYR A 94 -10.73 -0.15 -3.08
C TYR A 94 -9.54 0.81 -3.15
N GLN A 95 -9.64 1.98 -2.52
CA GLN A 95 -8.53 2.91 -2.37
C GLN A 95 -8.42 3.36 -0.92
N ASN A 96 -7.21 3.41 -0.39
CA ASN A 96 -6.94 3.96 0.92
C ASN A 96 -5.57 4.62 0.96
N SER A 97 -5.43 5.64 1.80
CA SER A 97 -4.17 6.33 1.98
C SER A 97 -4.04 6.94 3.37
N GLY A 98 -2.83 7.23 3.79
CA GLY A 98 -2.59 7.94 5.04
C GLY A 98 -1.13 7.95 5.46
N TYR A 99 -0.88 8.72 6.50
CA TYR A 99 0.39 8.70 7.20
C TYR A 99 0.49 7.49 8.13
N LEU A 100 1.67 6.91 8.24
CA LEU A 100 1.90 5.79 9.14
C LEU A 100 1.66 6.20 10.59
N THR A 101 0.83 5.43 11.29
CA THR A 101 0.59 5.63 12.73
C THR A 101 1.63 4.90 13.59
N GLY A 102 2.45 4.05 12.97
CA GLY A 102 3.61 3.34 13.53
C GLY A 102 4.40 2.63 12.42
N GLY A 103 5.63 2.19 12.74
CA GLY A 103 6.56 1.64 11.75
C GLY A 103 7.23 2.72 10.87
N ASN A 104 7.98 2.26 9.86
CA ASN A 104 8.71 3.10 8.90
C ASN A 104 8.59 2.56 7.46
N ILE A 105 8.57 3.45 6.48
CA ILE A 105 8.94 3.23 5.09
C ILE A 105 10.43 3.56 5.00
N GLN A 106 11.22 2.68 4.40
CA GLN A 106 12.65 2.88 4.24
C GLN A 106 13.02 2.70 2.78
N LEU A 107 13.48 3.79 2.16
CA LEU A 107 13.98 3.75 0.80
C LEU A 107 15.47 3.39 0.80
N HIS A 108 15.77 2.11 0.62
CA HIS A 108 17.15 1.67 0.45
C HIS A 108 17.68 2.14 -0.90
N ARG A 109 18.83 2.84 -0.88
CA ARG A 109 19.57 3.10 -2.11
C ARG A 109 20.06 1.78 -2.66
N SER A 110 19.86 1.55 -3.96
CA SER A 110 20.54 0.49 -4.67
C SER A 110 22.05 0.72 -4.52
N SER A 111 22.78 -0.22 -3.91
CA SER A 111 24.24 -0.19 -3.98
C SER A 111 24.62 -0.32 -5.45
N SER A 112 25.22 0.73 -6.01
CA SER A 112 25.79 0.75 -7.36
C SER A 112 26.75 -0.41 -7.59
#